data_AF-A0A1G6NTE8-F1
#
_entry.id   AF-A0A1G6NTE8-F1
#
_cell.length_a   1.000
_cell.length_b   1.000
_cell.length_c   1.000
_cell.angle_alpha   90.00
_cell.angle_beta   90.00
_cell.angle_gamma   90.00
#
_symmetry.space_group_name_H-M   'P 1'
#
loop_
_entity.id
_entity.type
_entity.pdbx_description
1 polymer ?
#
loop_
_entity_poly.entity_id
_entity_poly.type
_entity_poly.pdbx_seq_one_letter_code
_entity_poly.pdbx_strand_id
1 'polypeptide(L)'
;MSTQTRTLGPQFAPVFDRPFLRYFDGENGAPGGTPTPAAPAEPAAPAAPATPPAPTPPPAQPAPPATPPAQPEPVNFRGNPDEYVRELRQEARGHRESFEKEQSEHTATKAERDAAAAERDTLKRERAVLLAAPRLGAHADLLLDSSSFTKTLAGIDLADQAAVDKAITDALERNSAFKAGPTLPGASGPGHQGGQPTPTTTPSLDGAVKARLGG
;
A
#
# COMPACT_ATOMS: atom_id res chain seq x y z
N MET A 1 -37.79 16.51 -12.75
CA MET A 1 -37.03 17.23 -11.71
C MET A 1 -37.12 16.42 -10.43
N SER A 2 -36.07 15.67 -10.09
CA SER A 2 -36.01 14.89 -8.84
C SER A 2 -34.93 15.47 -7.96
N THR A 3 -35.33 15.95 -6.79
CA THR A 3 -34.46 16.44 -5.71
C THR A 3 -33.78 15.27 -5.01
N GLN A 4 -32.45 15.23 -5.02
CA GLN A 4 -31.65 14.20 -4.37
C GLN A 4 -31.16 14.72 -3.01
N THR A 5 -31.70 14.18 -1.93
CA THR A 5 -31.31 14.48 -0.54
C THR A 5 -29.94 13.86 -0.27
N ARG A 6 -28.94 14.69 0.06
CA ARG A 6 -27.56 14.27 0.35
C ARG A 6 -27.43 13.92 1.84
N THR A 7 -27.40 12.63 2.17
CA THR A 7 -27.09 12.16 3.53
C THR A 7 -25.60 12.33 3.81
N LEU A 8 -25.26 13.17 4.79
CA LEU A 8 -23.90 13.35 5.31
C LEU A 8 -23.49 12.10 6.12
N GLY A 9 -22.44 11.41 5.67
CA GLY A 9 -21.83 10.30 6.40
C GLY A 9 -21.09 10.75 7.67
N PRO A 10 -20.80 9.83 8.60
CA PRO A 10 -20.20 10.15 9.89
C PRO A 10 -18.79 10.71 9.73
N GLN A 11 -18.50 11.77 10.48
CA GLN A 11 -17.22 12.46 10.50
C GLN A 11 -16.12 11.61 11.15
N PHE A 12 -14.95 11.58 10.52
CA PHE A 12 -13.73 10.96 11.05
C PHE A 12 -13.33 11.59 12.39
N ALA A 13 -13.11 10.77 13.41
CA ALA A 13 -12.45 11.19 14.66
C ALA A 13 -10.92 11.11 14.49
N PRO A 14 -10.13 11.99 15.15
CA PRO A 14 -8.68 12.00 15.02
C PRO A 14 -8.01 10.81 15.72
N VAL A 15 -6.96 10.33 15.06
CA VAL A 15 -5.87 9.46 15.51
C VAL A 15 -5.24 10.02 16.79
N PHE A 16 -4.90 9.15 17.76
CA PHE A 16 -3.74 9.19 18.69
C PHE A 16 -4.13 8.45 19.99
N ASP A 17 -3.77 7.16 20.11
CA ASP A 17 -2.90 6.60 21.17
C ASP A 17 -2.98 5.06 21.13
N ARG A 18 -1.91 4.42 20.67
CA ARG A 18 -1.72 2.96 20.79
C ARG A 18 -0.39 2.75 21.50
N PRO A 19 -0.38 2.33 22.78
CA PRO A 19 0.87 1.93 23.42
C PRO A 19 1.37 0.64 22.77
N PHE A 20 2.50 0.78 22.09
CA PHE A 20 3.33 -0.29 21.53
C PHE A 20 3.60 -1.37 22.59
N LEU A 21 3.20 -2.61 22.30
CA LEU A 21 3.81 -3.80 22.90
C LEU A 21 5.29 -3.81 22.45
N ARG A 22 6.20 -3.41 23.35
CA ARG A 22 7.64 -3.62 23.17
C ARG A 22 7.95 -5.07 23.48
N TYR A 23 8.18 -5.84 22.43
CA TYR A 23 8.93 -7.09 22.48
C TYR A 23 10.32 -6.78 23.07
N PHE A 24 10.66 -7.37 24.22
CA PHE A 24 12.03 -7.39 24.72
C PHE A 24 12.78 -8.49 23.97
N ASP A 25 13.64 -8.06 23.05
CA ASP A 25 14.70 -8.89 22.45
C ASP A 25 16.01 -8.60 23.22
N GLY A 26 16.84 -9.63 23.39
CA GLY A 26 17.97 -9.61 24.32
C GLY A 26 19.19 -8.80 23.84
N GLU A 27 19.97 -8.28 24.80
CA GLU A 27 21.44 -8.42 24.89
C GLU A 27 22.06 -7.49 25.96
N ASN A 28 22.89 -8.11 26.80
CA ASN A 28 24.09 -7.62 27.52
C ASN A 28 24.30 -6.12 27.85
N GLY A 29 24.54 -5.85 29.14
CA GLY A 29 25.31 -4.67 29.58
C GLY A 29 25.21 -4.38 31.08
N ALA A 30 26.03 -5.04 31.92
CA ALA A 30 26.24 -4.66 33.31
C ALA A 30 26.91 -3.27 33.42
N PRO A 31 26.76 -2.54 34.56
CA PRO A 31 27.89 -2.55 35.50
C PRO A 31 27.51 -2.41 36.99
N GLY A 32 28.33 -3.06 37.83
CA GLY A 32 28.85 -2.45 39.07
C GLY A 32 27.95 -2.36 40.30
N GLY A 33 28.09 -3.32 41.21
CA GLY A 33 27.69 -3.20 42.62
C GLY A 33 28.54 -4.12 43.50
N THR A 34 29.42 -3.54 44.31
CA THR A 34 30.35 -4.24 45.21
C THR A 34 29.64 -5.00 46.35
N PRO A 35 30.17 -6.15 46.81
CA PRO A 35 29.56 -6.94 47.88
C PRO A 35 29.82 -6.32 49.27
N THR A 36 28.80 -6.35 50.14
CA THR A 36 28.92 -6.00 51.57
C THR A 36 29.36 -7.23 52.37
N PRO A 37 30.34 -7.13 53.29
CA PRO A 37 30.87 -8.28 54.04
C PRO A 37 29.95 -8.72 55.19
N ALA A 38 29.88 -10.05 55.41
CA ALA A 38 29.08 -10.71 56.44
C ALA A 38 29.71 -10.60 57.84
N ALA A 39 28.86 -10.44 58.87
CA ALA A 39 29.27 -10.39 60.27
C ALA A 39 29.48 -11.80 60.88
N PRO A 40 30.36 -11.97 61.89
CA PRO A 40 30.81 -13.28 62.40
C PRO A 40 29.84 -13.96 63.38
N ALA A 41 29.91 -15.29 63.44
CA ALA A 41 29.06 -16.17 64.25
C ALA A 41 29.47 -16.23 65.74
N GLU A 42 28.47 -16.35 66.63
CA GLU A 42 28.65 -16.66 68.06
C GLU A 42 28.73 -18.17 68.34
N PRO A 43 29.47 -18.60 69.39
CA PRO A 43 29.85 -20.00 69.64
C PRO A 43 28.81 -20.84 70.43
N ALA A 44 28.87 -22.15 70.20
CA ALA A 44 27.96 -23.19 70.70
C ALA A 44 28.17 -23.59 72.19
N ALA A 45 27.08 -24.05 72.82
CA ALA A 45 27.07 -24.71 74.13
C ALA A 45 26.68 -26.21 73.99
N PRO A 46 27.08 -27.08 74.95
CA PRO A 46 27.45 -28.48 74.69
C PRO A 46 26.33 -29.53 74.69
N ALA A 47 26.65 -30.67 74.07
CA ALA A 47 25.77 -31.82 73.81
C ALA A 47 25.36 -32.62 75.05
N ALA A 48 24.12 -33.12 75.04
CA ALA A 48 23.63 -34.19 75.93
C ALA A 48 23.81 -35.58 75.27
N PRO A 49 24.00 -36.67 76.05
CA PRO A 49 24.42 -37.97 75.55
C PRO A 49 23.33 -38.74 74.78
N ALA A 50 23.77 -39.50 73.77
CA ALA A 50 22.93 -40.31 72.90
C ALA A 50 22.33 -41.55 73.60
N THR A 51 21.03 -41.79 73.39
CA THR A 51 20.34 -43.05 73.68
C THR A 51 20.60 -44.10 72.59
N PRO A 52 20.59 -45.42 72.90
CA PRO A 52 20.92 -46.48 71.95
C PRO A 52 19.92 -46.57 70.79
N PRO A 53 20.34 -47.01 69.59
CA PRO A 53 19.47 -47.08 68.42
C PRO A 53 18.38 -48.14 68.60
N ALA A 54 17.14 -47.76 68.27
CA ALA A 54 16.02 -48.69 68.14
C ALA A 54 16.24 -49.65 66.95
N PRO A 55 15.70 -50.89 67.00
CA PRO A 55 15.86 -51.86 65.93
C PRO A 55 15.26 -51.36 64.62
N THR A 56 15.97 -51.60 63.52
CA THR A 56 15.54 -51.24 62.15
C THR A 56 14.23 -51.94 61.79
N PRO A 57 13.22 -51.22 61.26
CA PRO A 57 12.01 -51.85 60.74
C PRO A 57 12.32 -52.73 59.52
N PRO A 58 11.53 -53.79 59.27
CA PRO A 58 11.71 -54.64 58.09
C PRO A 58 11.58 -53.83 56.79
N PRO A 59 12.23 -54.25 55.70
CA PRO A 59 12.24 -53.53 54.44
C PRO A 59 10.80 -53.32 53.93
N ALA A 60 10.51 -52.08 53.54
CA ALA A 60 9.21 -51.70 53.00
C ALA A 60 8.90 -52.51 51.73
N GLN A 61 7.70 -53.08 51.69
CA GLN A 61 7.17 -53.72 50.49
C GLN A 61 7.11 -52.68 49.36
N PRO A 62 7.50 -53.04 48.11
CA PRO A 62 7.43 -52.12 46.98
C PRO A 62 6.03 -51.54 46.84
N ALA A 63 5.93 -50.21 46.76
CA ALA A 63 4.67 -49.56 46.47
C ALA A 63 4.11 -50.10 45.14
N PRO A 64 2.80 -50.36 45.03
CA PRO A 64 2.19 -50.70 43.76
C PRO A 64 2.49 -49.59 42.72
N PRO A 65 2.61 -49.95 41.43
CA PRO A 65 2.86 -48.95 40.39
C PRO A 65 1.81 -47.84 40.48
N ALA A 66 2.28 -46.60 40.43
CA ALA A 66 1.41 -45.43 40.43
C ALA A 66 0.37 -45.59 39.31
N THR A 67 -0.90 -45.40 39.67
CA THR A 67 -1.98 -45.32 38.69
C THR A 67 -1.60 -44.25 37.66
N PRO A 68 -1.70 -44.54 36.34
CA PRO A 68 -1.52 -43.51 35.33
C PRO A 68 -2.41 -42.31 35.67
N PRO A 69 -1.95 -41.06 35.45
CA PRO A 69 -2.81 -39.91 35.64
C PRO A 69 -4.10 -40.14 34.86
N ALA A 70 -5.24 -39.90 35.50
CA ALA A 70 -6.54 -40.01 34.86
C ALA A 70 -6.48 -39.23 33.54
N GLN A 71 -6.77 -39.91 32.42
CA GLN A 71 -6.89 -39.21 31.16
C GLN A 71 -7.95 -38.12 31.34
N PRO A 72 -7.68 -36.86 30.93
CA PRO A 72 -8.68 -35.81 31.02
C PRO A 72 -9.94 -36.32 30.32
N GLU A 73 -11.09 -36.24 31.01
CA GLU A 73 -12.35 -36.69 30.43
C GLU A 73 -12.53 -36.01 29.06
N PRO A 74 -12.92 -36.77 28.02
CA PRO A 74 -13.17 -36.17 26.73
C PRO A 74 -14.20 -35.07 26.93
N VAL A 75 -13.82 -33.84 26.61
CA VAL A 75 -14.73 -32.70 26.63
C VAL A 75 -15.86 -33.06 25.68
N ASN A 76 -17.03 -33.39 26.23
CA ASN A 76 -18.24 -33.65 25.46
C ASN A 76 -18.67 -32.33 24.82
N PHE A 77 -18.07 -32.01 23.68
CA PHE A 77 -18.74 -31.16 22.69
C PHE A 77 -20.09 -31.82 22.41
N ARG A 78 -21.15 -31.03 22.21
CA ARG A 78 -22.49 -31.56 21.92
C ARG A 78 -22.46 -32.34 20.58
N GLY A 79 -22.05 -33.61 20.60
CA GLY A 79 -21.81 -34.43 19.42
C GLY A 79 -20.62 -35.40 19.57
N ASN A 80 -20.45 -36.29 18.60
CA ASN A 80 -19.34 -37.25 18.56
C ASN A 80 -18.01 -36.51 18.25
N PRO A 81 -16.93 -36.64 19.04
CA PRO A 81 -15.69 -35.87 18.86
C PRO A 81 -15.05 -36.02 17.48
N ASP A 82 -15.23 -37.17 16.83
CA ASP A 82 -14.73 -37.40 15.47
C ASP A 82 -15.44 -36.53 14.42
N GLU A 83 -16.73 -36.22 14.63
CA GLU A 83 -17.49 -35.31 13.76
C GLU A 83 -17.00 -33.88 13.92
N TYR A 84 -16.77 -33.43 15.16
CA TYR A 84 -16.23 -32.10 15.43
C TYR A 84 -14.86 -31.87 14.76
N VAL A 85 -13.97 -32.87 14.80
CA VAL A 85 -12.67 -32.77 14.13
C VAL A 85 -12.81 -32.76 12.60
N ARG A 86 -13.80 -33.46 12.04
CA ARG A 86 -14.10 -33.43 10.60
C ARG A 86 -14.63 -32.05 10.18
N GLU A 87 -15.56 -31.48 10.93
CA GLU A 87 -16.10 -30.13 10.72
C GLU A 87 -14.98 -29.09 10.76
N LEU A 88 -14.13 -29.11 11.79
CA LEU A 88 -13.01 -28.17 11.90
C LEU A 88 -12.03 -28.26 10.72
N ARG A 89 -11.77 -29.47 10.21
CA ARG A 89 -10.94 -29.64 9.00
C ARG A 89 -11.62 -29.12 7.74
N GLN A 90 -12.94 -29.26 7.62
CA GLN A 90 -13.72 -28.74 6.50
C GLN A 90 -13.73 -27.20 6.54
N GLU A 91 -13.95 -26.60 7.71
CA GLU A 91 -13.87 -25.15 7.91
C GLU A 91 -12.48 -24.62 7.58
N ALA A 92 -11.42 -25.26 8.08
CA ALA A 92 -10.04 -24.85 7.78
C ALA A 92 -9.71 -24.94 6.28
N ARG A 93 -10.24 -25.94 5.57
CA ARG A 93 -10.12 -26.01 4.10
C ARG A 93 -10.88 -24.87 3.43
N GLY A 94 -12.14 -24.62 3.81
CA GLY A 94 -12.93 -23.53 3.27
C GLY A 94 -12.28 -22.17 3.45
N HIS A 95 -11.72 -21.90 4.63
CA HIS A 95 -10.97 -20.66 4.91
C HIS A 95 -9.69 -20.53 4.09
N ARG A 96 -8.99 -21.65 3.87
CA ARG A 96 -7.79 -21.64 3.03
C ARG A 96 -8.15 -21.38 1.57
N GLU A 97 -9.16 -22.06 1.06
CA GLU A 97 -9.66 -21.88 -0.32
C GLU A 97 -10.20 -20.46 -0.53
N SER A 98 -10.93 -19.90 0.44
CA SER A 98 -11.41 -18.51 0.37
C SER A 98 -10.27 -17.51 0.39
N PHE A 99 -9.27 -17.72 1.25
CA PHE A 99 -8.09 -16.85 1.31
C PHE A 99 -7.27 -16.91 0.03
N GLU A 100 -7.03 -18.11 -0.51
CA GLU A 100 -6.32 -18.29 -1.78
C GLU A 100 -7.08 -17.62 -2.94
N LYS A 101 -8.42 -17.75 -2.96
CA LYS A 101 -9.27 -17.07 -3.93
C LYS A 101 -9.20 -15.55 -3.80
N GLU A 102 -9.43 -15.00 -2.61
CA GLU A 102 -9.34 -13.56 -2.36
C GLU A 102 -7.95 -12.99 -2.67
N GLN A 103 -6.89 -13.74 -2.35
CA GLN A 103 -5.53 -13.37 -2.69
C GLN A 103 -5.33 -13.35 -4.21
N SER A 104 -5.82 -14.36 -4.93
CA SER A 104 -5.76 -14.38 -6.40
C SER A 104 -6.52 -13.20 -7.02
N GLU A 105 -7.73 -12.91 -6.55
CA GLU A 105 -8.56 -11.80 -7.01
C GLU A 105 -7.90 -10.44 -6.72
N HIS A 106 -7.29 -10.29 -5.54
CA HIS A 106 -6.55 -9.08 -5.19
C HIS A 106 -5.31 -8.90 -6.08
N THR A 107 -4.57 -9.97 -6.36
CA THR A 107 -3.41 -9.90 -7.27
C THR A 107 -3.83 -9.58 -8.71
N ALA A 108 -4.92 -10.17 -9.20
CA ALA A 108 -5.48 -9.87 -10.51
C ALA A 108 -5.93 -8.40 -10.61
N THR A 109 -6.71 -7.94 -9.62
CA THR A 109 -7.16 -6.55 -9.53
C THR A 109 -5.98 -5.56 -9.47
N LYS A 110 -4.93 -5.91 -8.73
CA LYS A 110 -3.72 -5.10 -8.67
C LYS A 110 -3.02 -5.05 -10.03
N ALA A 111 -2.85 -6.20 -10.69
CA ALA A 111 -2.24 -6.26 -12.01
C ALA A 111 -3.03 -5.45 -13.05
N GLU A 112 -4.36 -5.52 -13.05
CA GLU A 112 -5.22 -4.73 -13.93
C GLU A 112 -5.07 -3.22 -13.67
N ARG A 113 -5.05 -2.81 -12.40
CA ARG A 113 -4.84 -1.40 -12.03
C ARG A 113 -3.48 -0.91 -12.50
N ASP A 114 -2.44 -1.70 -12.28
CA ASP A 114 -1.06 -1.34 -12.62
C ASP A 114 -0.90 -1.26 -14.15
N ALA A 115 -1.53 -2.18 -14.90
CA ALA A 115 -1.59 -2.12 -16.36
C ALA A 115 -2.32 -0.87 -16.87
N ALA A 116 -3.51 -0.57 -16.33
CA ALA A 116 -4.26 0.63 -16.71
C ALA A 116 -3.52 1.93 -16.35
N ALA A 117 -2.79 1.94 -15.22
CA ALA A 117 -1.95 3.06 -14.85
C ALA A 117 -0.80 3.25 -15.86
N ALA A 118 -0.14 2.16 -16.28
CA ALA A 118 0.91 2.20 -17.28
C ALA A 118 0.42 2.70 -18.65
N GLU A 119 -0.74 2.23 -19.12
CA GLU A 119 -1.35 2.71 -20.37
C GLU A 119 -1.65 4.21 -20.32
N ARG A 120 -2.26 4.67 -19.23
CA ARG A 120 -2.56 6.09 -19.02
C ARG A 120 -1.28 6.94 -19.04
N ASP A 121 -0.22 6.46 -18.41
CA ASP A 121 1.03 7.22 -18.31
C ASP A 121 1.76 7.28 -19.67
N THR A 122 1.65 6.22 -20.48
CA THR A 122 2.07 6.23 -21.89
C THR A 122 1.30 7.27 -22.69
N LEU A 123 -0.03 7.25 -22.63
CA LEU A 123 -0.88 8.21 -23.36
C LEU A 123 -0.63 9.67 -22.93
N LYS A 124 -0.39 9.92 -21.64
CA LYS A 124 -0.02 11.26 -21.14
C LYS A 124 1.29 11.74 -21.77
N ARG A 125 2.29 10.86 -21.87
CA ARG A 125 3.58 11.20 -22.46
C ARG A 125 3.45 11.48 -23.95
N GLU A 126 2.77 10.61 -24.69
CA GLU A 126 2.52 10.79 -26.12
C GLU A 126 1.79 12.11 -26.38
N ARG A 127 0.72 12.39 -25.63
CA ARG A 127 -0.03 13.64 -25.74
C ARG A 127 0.85 14.86 -25.47
N ALA A 128 1.68 14.84 -24.42
CA ALA A 128 2.55 15.96 -24.10
C ALA A 128 3.54 16.26 -25.25
N VAL A 129 4.16 15.23 -25.82
CA VAL A 129 5.11 15.37 -26.93
C VAL A 129 4.40 15.82 -28.21
N LEU A 130 3.25 15.23 -28.55
CA LEU A 130 2.49 15.60 -29.76
C LEU A 130 2.03 17.06 -29.73
N LEU A 131 1.73 17.62 -28.56
CA LEU A 131 1.34 19.01 -28.41
C LEU A 131 2.54 19.97 -28.44
N ALA A 132 3.67 19.58 -27.87
CA ALA A 132 4.86 20.42 -27.76
C ALA A 132 5.74 20.41 -29.03
N ALA A 133 5.96 19.24 -29.61
CA ALA A 133 6.92 19.03 -30.70
C ALA A 133 6.69 19.93 -31.93
N PRO A 134 5.45 20.14 -32.44
CA PRO A 134 5.22 21.02 -33.59
C PRO A 134 5.62 22.47 -33.32
N ARG A 135 5.42 22.95 -32.08
CA ARG A 135 5.75 24.33 -31.67
C ARG A 135 7.26 24.56 -31.63
N LEU A 136 8.02 23.49 -31.36
CA LEU A 136 9.48 23.49 -31.28
C LEU A 136 10.15 23.05 -32.59
N GLY A 137 9.36 22.79 -33.64
CA GLY A 137 9.89 22.31 -34.93
C GLY A 137 10.53 20.92 -34.81
N ALA A 138 9.95 20.02 -34.01
CA ALA A 138 10.40 18.65 -33.85
C ALA A 138 9.41 17.63 -34.46
N HIS A 139 9.93 16.50 -34.93
CA HIS A 139 9.15 15.34 -35.36
C HIS A 139 8.75 14.50 -34.14
N ALA A 140 7.48 14.62 -33.73
CA ALA A 140 6.94 13.92 -32.56
C ALA A 140 7.10 12.39 -32.63
N ASP A 141 6.83 11.79 -33.79
CA ASP A 141 6.88 10.33 -33.96
C ASP A 141 8.31 9.79 -33.77
N LEU A 142 9.31 10.47 -34.35
CA LEU A 142 10.72 10.11 -34.18
C LEU A 142 11.21 10.28 -32.74
N LEU A 143 10.69 11.29 -32.02
CA LEU A 143 10.98 11.47 -30.61
C LEU A 143 10.37 10.34 -29.77
N LEU A 144 9.12 9.96 -30.03
CA LEU A 144 8.42 8.91 -29.31
C LEU A 144 9.00 7.52 -29.58
N ASP A 145 9.55 7.27 -30.76
CA ASP A 145 10.28 6.03 -31.10
C ASP A 145 11.66 5.95 -30.42
N SER A 146 12.20 7.07 -29.94
CA SER A 146 13.51 7.10 -29.31
C SER A 146 13.48 6.64 -27.85
N SER A 147 14.09 5.47 -27.59
CA SER A 147 14.23 4.94 -26.22
C SER A 147 15.04 5.83 -25.26
N SER A 148 15.98 6.63 -25.76
CA SER A 148 16.77 7.55 -24.93
C SER A 148 15.97 8.80 -24.52
N PHE A 149 15.16 9.32 -25.45
CA PHE A 149 14.26 10.44 -25.17
C PHE A 149 13.14 10.03 -24.20
N THR A 150 12.49 8.89 -24.43
CA THR A 150 11.42 8.38 -23.56
C THR A 150 11.90 8.10 -22.13
N LYS A 151 13.15 7.64 -21.95
CA LYS A 151 13.79 7.53 -20.62
C LYS A 151 13.99 8.88 -19.94
N THR A 152 14.35 9.92 -20.70
CA THR A 152 14.49 11.27 -20.16
C THR A 152 13.15 11.83 -19.69
N LEU A 153 12.09 11.62 -20.48
CA LEU A 153 10.72 12.02 -20.11
C LEU A 153 10.14 11.25 -18.93
N ALA A 154 10.62 10.03 -18.63
CA ALA A 154 10.14 9.26 -17.49
C ALA A 154 10.47 9.92 -16.12
N GLY A 155 11.50 10.76 -16.07
CA GLY A 155 11.90 11.51 -14.86
C GLY A 155 11.32 12.92 -14.79
N ILE A 156 10.53 13.36 -15.77
CA ILE A 156 9.99 14.71 -15.88
C ILE A 156 8.51 14.70 -15.52
N ASP A 157 8.06 15.74 -14.80
CA ASP A 157 6.63 15.97 -14.62
C ASP A 157 6.02 16.43 -15.96
N LEU A 158 5.13 15.62 -16.51
CA LEU A 158 4.45 15.89 -17.78
C LEU A 158 3.46 17.07 -17.70
N ALA A 159 3.11 17.54 -16.49
CA ALA A 159 2.34 18.76 -16.30
C ALA A 159 3.21 20.03 -16.37
N ASP A 160 4.52 19.90 -16.19
CA ASP A 160 5.47 21.01 -16.34
C ASP A 160 5.86 21.16 -17.82
N GLN A 161 5.12 22.03 -18.51
CA GLN A 161 5.35 22.31 -19.91
C GLN A 161 6.77 22.82 -20.18
N ALA A 162 7.37 23.58 -19.27
CA ALA A 162 8.72 24.11 -19.47
C ALA A 162 9.77 22.99 -19.42
N ALA A 163 9.59 22.01 -18.55
CA ALA A 163 10.46 20.83 -18.49
C ALA A 163 10.31 19.94 -19.73
N VAL A 164 9.09 19.74 -20.23
CA VAL A 164 8.83 19.00 -21.48
C VAL A 164 9.46 19.72 -22.68
N ASP A 165 9.26 21.02 -22.81
CA ASP A 165 9.82 21.82 -23.90
C ASP A 165 11.35 21.78 -23.87
N LYS A 166 11.96 21.94 -22.69
CA LYS A 166 13.41 21.82 -22.51
C LYS A 166 13.92 20.44 -22.94
N ALA A 167 13.25 19.36 -22.56
CA ALA A 167 13.67 18.01 -22.93
C ALA A 167 13.64 17.80 -24.45
N ILE A 168 12.63 18.34 -25.14
CA ILE A 168 12.53 18.30 -26.60
C ILE A 168 13.65 19.12 -27.23
N THR A 169 13.90 20.36 -26.75
CA THR A 169 15.00 21.19 -27.25
C THR A 169 16.36 20.51 -27.07
N ASP A 170 16.64 19.97 -25.88
CA ASP A 170 17.87 19.24 -25.62
C ASP A 170 18.00 18.00 -26.55
N ALA A 171 16.88 17.34 -26.89
CA ALA A 171 16.90 16.21 -27.83
C ALA A 171 17.23 16.66 -29.26
N LEU A 172 16.65 17.78 -29.72
CA LEU A 172 16.94 18.38 -31.02
C LEU A 172 18.41 18.82 -31.15
N GLU A 173 19.00 19.32 -30.05
CA GLU A 173 20.40 19.72 -30.01
C GLU A 173 21.34 18.52 -30.08
N ARG A 174 21.00 17.42 -29.39
CA ARG A 174 21.79 16.18 -29.43
C ARG A 174 21.66 15.44 -30.75
N ASN A 175 20.49 15.51 -31.40
CA ASN A 175 20.25 14.83 -32.66
C ASN A 175 19.35 15.64 -33.58
N SER A 176 19.95 16.16 -34.65
CA SER A 176 19.25 16.95 -35.67
C SER A 176 18.24 16.15 -36.48
N ALA A 177 18.29 14.81 -36.48
CA ALA A 177 17.30 13.97 -37.15
C ALA A 177 15.88 14.12 -36.57
N PHE A 178 15.76 14.64 -35.34
CA PHE A 178 14.47 14.93 -34.74
C PHE A 178 13.86 16.25 -35.21
N LYS A 179 14.57 17.08 -35.99
CA LYS A 179 14.02 18.35 -36.49
C LYS A 179 12.97 18.10 -37.57
N ALA A 180 11.81 18.74 -37.40
CA ALA A 180 10.76 18.76 -38.40
C ALA A 180 11.26 19.40 -39.70
N GLY A 181 11.03 18.72 -40.82
CA GLY A 181 11.15 19.34 -42.14
C GLY A 181 10.16 20.49 -42.33
N PRO A 182 10.30 21.30 -43.41
CA PRO A 182 9.40 22.42 -43.67
C PRO A 182 7.94 21.98 -43.61
N THR A 183 7.19 22.52 -42.66
CA THR A 183 5.75 22.28 -42.60
C THR A 183 5.12 23.02 -43.76
N LEU A 184 4.57 22.29 -44.74
CA LEU A 184 3.71 22.89 -45.74
C LEU A 184 2.54 23.55 -45.00
N PRO A 185 2.19 24.82 -45.28
CA PRO A 185 1.00 25.41 -44.72
C PRO A 185 -0.17 24.47 -45.02
N GLY A 186 -0.89 24.07 -43.97
CA GLY A 186 -1.96 23.08 -44.09
C GLY A 186 -2.86 23.45 -45.26
N ALA A 187 -3.18 22.47 -46.09
CA ALA A 187 -4.14 22.61 -47.18
C ALA A 187 -5.56 22.78 -46.61
N SER A 188 -5.76 23.82 -45.81
CA SER A 188 -7.04 24.48 -45.68
C SER A 188 -7.15 25.30 -46.96
N GLY A 189 -7.99 24.84 -47.87
CA GLY A 189 -8.25 25.55 -49.11
C GLY A 189 -8.54 27.03 -48.85
N PRO A 190 -8.25 27.91 -49.82
CA PRO A 190 -8.49 29.34 -49.69
C PRO A 190 -9.92 29.55 -49.19
N GLY A 191 -10.04 30.39 -48.15
CA GLY A 191 -11.34 30.79 -47.64
C GLY A 191 -12.25 31.18 -48.79
N HIS A 192 -13.54 30.86 -48.65
CA HIS A 192 -14.58 31.52 -49.42
C HIS A 192 -14.59 33.01 -49.02
N GLN A 193 -13.61 33.78 -49.50
CA GLN A 193 -13.63 35.24 -49.51
C GLN A 193 -14.59 35.65 -50.62
N GLY A 194 -15.85 35.83 -50.21
CA GLY A 194 -16.91 36.44 -50.99
C GLY A 194 -17.86 37.15 -50.04
N GLY A 195 -17.35 38.05 -49.21
CA GLY A 195 -18.15 38.88 -48.31
C GLY A 195 -17.31 39.55 -47.24
N GLN A 196 -17.41 40.88 -47.15
CA GLN A 196 -16.88 41.72 -46.07
C GLN A 196 -17.10 41.10 -44.68
N PRO A 197 -16.18 41.28 -43.71
CA PRO A 197 -16.42 40.87 -42.33
C PRO A 197 -17.54 41.72 -41.73
N THR A 198 -18.76 41.17 -41.67
CA THR A 198 -19.73 41.64 -40.68
C THR A 198 -19.23 41.22 -39.30
N PRO A 199 -19.14 42.13 -38.31
CA PRO A 199 -18.74 41.77 -36.97
C PRO A 199 -19.76 40.79 -36.39
N THR A 200 -19.32 39.57 -36.07
CA THR A 200 -20.08 38.61 -35.27
C THR A 200 -20.10 39.13 -33.83
N THR A 201 -20.95 40.11 -33.56
CA THR A 201 -21.46 40.31 -32.20
C THR A 201 -22.41 39.16 -31.94
N THR A 202 -21.93 38.11 -31.27
CA THR A 202 -22.86 37.16 -30.63
C THR A 202 -23.73 38.00 -29.69
N PRO A 203 -25.05 38.11 -29.90
CA PRO A 203 -25.86 38.92 -29.00
C PRO A 203 -25.82 38.24 -27.63
N SER A 204 -25.30 38.95 -26.63
CA SER A 204 -25.52 38.53 -25.25
C SER A 204 -27.03 38.51 -25.01
N LEU A 205 -27.50 37.57 -24.18
CA LEU A 205 -28.90 37.50 -23.77
C LEU A 205 -29.43 38.86 -23.30
N ASP A 206 -28.57 39.62 -22.61
CA ASP A 206 -28.87 40.96 -22.11
C ASP A 206 -29.10 41.98 -23.24
N GLY A 207 -28.32 41.91 -24.33
CA GLY A 207 -28.52 42.73 -25.52
C GLY A 207 -29.81 42.40 -26.29
N ALA A 208 -30.18 41.11 -26.35
CA ALA A 208 -31.42 40.67 -26.99
C ALA A 208 -32.68 41.07 -26.20
N VAL A 209 -32.62 41.05 -24.86
CA VAL A 209 -33.73 41.44 -23.98
C VAL A 209 -33.96 42.95 -24.03
N LYS A 210 -32.89 43.75 -24.01
CA LYS A 210 -32.98 45.22 -24.09
C LYS A 210 -33.59 45.71 -25.41
N ALA A 211 -33.23 45.06 -26.53
CA ALA A 211 -33.81 45.39 -27.83
C ALA A 211 -35.31 45.05 -27.94
N ARG A 212 -35.79 44.04 -27.21
CA ARG A 212 -37.19 43.60 -27.27
C ARG A 212 -38.12 44.38 -26.34
N LEU A 213 -37.58 44.97 -25.27
CA LEU A 213 -38.35 45.74 -24.29
C LEU A 213 -38.28 47.27 -24.50
N GLY A 214 -37.60 47.74 -25.56
CA GLY A 214 -37.63 49.14 -25.98
C GLY A 214 -37.07 50.10 -24.93
N GLY A 215 -35.81 49.90 -24.55
CA GLY A 215 -35.04 50.89 -23.80
C GLY A 215 -34.62 52.08 -24.65
#